data_AF-A0A536GFU1-F1
#
_entry.id   AF-A0A536GFU1-F1
#
_cell.length_a   1.000
_cell.length_b   1.000
_cell.length_c   1.000
_cell.angle_alpha   90.00
_cell.angle_beta   90.00
_cell.angle_gamma   90.00
#
_symmetry.space_group_name_H-M   'P 1'
#
loop_
_entity.id
_entity.type
_entity.pdbx_description
1 polymer ?
#
loop_
_entity_poly.entity_id
_entity_poly.type
_entity_poly.pdbx_seq_one_letter_code
_entity_poly.pdbx_strand_id
1 'polypeptide(L)'
;MNPALAGIATIVVGGAVVAVSARDPRAIVLAMLVVMLGAPLIVVPTPGPLPILARVAAALLGARLLVIGLRGDLLAGGTAIGWPAETFVAAAAAVAGFASHGLGAAALGPAEAQAAGFALAAVAAAPLITGRDVLRLGIGSMLLVQAALLVRQALDAPPGDGEQLVIALLTIGLGGAVAVIAGAARATGALAIPDDGDGGPAAGRLRHADAHRPTQRELAREAASAPR
;
A
#
# COMPACT_ATOMS: atom_id res chain seq x y z
N MET A 1 28.01 5.54 9.42
CA MET A 1 27.08 5.17 8.35
C MET A 1 27.57 3.89 7.72
N ASN A 2 26.73 2.85 7.69
CA ASN A 2 27.09 1.57 7.08
C ASN A 2 26.58 1.58 5.62
N PRO A 3 27.47 1.49 4.60
CA PRO A 3 27.05 1.60 3.20
C PRO A 3 26.09 0.48 2.78
N ALA A 4 26.18 -0.70 3.39
CA ALA A 4 25.25 -1.79 3.12
C ALA A 4 23.83 -1.46 3.62
N LEU A 5 23.70 -0.91 4.83
CA LEU A 5 22.41 -0.48 5.39
C LEU A 5 21.81 0.67 4.60
N ALA A 6 22.64 1.64 4.19
CA ALA A 6 22.20 2.74 3.34
C ALA A 6 21.69 2.24 1.98
N GLY A 7 22.36 1.24 1.40
CA GLY A 7 21.90 0.57 0.17
C GLY A 7 20.54 -0.11 0.36
N ILE A 8 20.37 -0.88 1.42
CA ILE A 8 19.08 -1.56 1.73
C ILE A 8 17.97 -0.52 1.97
N ALA A 9 18.24 0.53 2.76
CA ALA A 9 17.30 1.61 3.00
C ALA A 9 16.86 2.28 1.70
N THR A 10 17.80 2.55 0.79
CA THR A 10 17.52 3.14 -0.53
C THR A 10 16.62 2.22 -1.36
N ILE A 11 16.89 0.91 -1.37
CA ILE A 11 16.06 -0.09 -2.07
C ILE A 11 14.64 -0.12 -1.49
N VAL A 12 14.50 -0.10 -0.16
CA VAL A 12 13.20 -0.10 0.54
C VAL A 12 12.41 1.16 0.22
N VAL A 13 13.03 2.34 0.32
CA VAL A 13 12.37 3.61 -0.01
C VAL A 13 12.00 3.67 -1.49
N GLY A 14 12.89 3.24 -2.38
CA GLY A 14 12.60 3.12 -3.82
C GLY A 14 11.42 2.19 -4.09
N GLY A 15 11.36 1.04 -3.42
CA GLY A 15 10.22 0.12 -3.47
C GLY A 15 8.92 0.78 -3.01
N ALA A 16 8.94 1.56 -1.93
CA ALA A 16 7.75 2.26 -1.46
C ALA A 16 7.25 3.31 -2.47
N VAL A 17 8.16 4.10 -3.05
CA VAL A 17 7.79 5.06 -4.10
C VAL A 17 7.20 4.35 -5.31
N VAL A 18 7.83 3.25 -5.77
CA VAL A 18 7.28 2.45 -6.88
C VAL A 18 5.91 1.88 -6.52
N ALA A 19 5.71 1.39 -5.29
CA ALA A 19 4.42 0.84 -4.85
C ALA A 19 3.29 1.88 -4.89
N VAL A 20 3.57 3.15 -4.59
CA VAL A 20 2.57 4.24 -4.61
C VAL A 20 2.39 4.83 -6.01
N SER A 21 3.46 4.92 -6.81
CA SER A 21 3.44 5.49 -8.15
C SER A 21 2.98 4.53 -9.25
N ALA A 22 3.14 3.21 -9.07
CA ALA A 22 2.86 2.22 -10.11
C ALA A 22 1.36 2.14 -10.45
N ARG A 23 1.07 1.97 -11.74
CA ARG A 23 -0.28 1.70 -12.27
C ARG A 23 -0.54 0.21 -12.50
N ASP A 24 0.53 -0.57 -12.64
CA ASP A 24 0.43 -2.02 -12.82
C ASP A 24 0.32 -2.72 -11.45
N PRO A 25 -0.76 -3.47 -11.19
CA PRO A 25 -0.93 -4.28 -9.98
C PRO A 25 0.28 -5.17 -9.66
N ARG A 26 0.96 -5.70 -10.69
CA ARG A 26 2.13 -6.57 -10.51
C ARG A 26 3.32 -5.80 -9.96
N ALA A 27 3.56 -4.60 -10.47
CA ALA A 27 4.62 -3.72 -9.99
C ALA A 27 4.36 -3.29 -8.55
N ILE A 28 3.11 -2.97 -8.19
CA ILE A 28 2.72 -2.62 -6.80
C ILE A 28 3.03 -3.78 -5.85
N VAL A 29 2.60 -5.00 -6.19
CA VAL A 29 2.81 -6.19 -5.35
C VAL A 29 4.30 -6.49 -5.17
N LEU A 30 5.08 -6.46 -6.26
CA LEU A 30 6.52 -6.71 -6.19
C LEU A 30 7.23 -5.64 -5.37
N ALA A 31 6.87 -4.38 -5.55
CA ALA A 31 7.46 -3.27 -4.82
C ALA A 31 7.12 -3.33 -3.32
N MET A 32 5.87 -3.66 -2.96
CA MET A 32 5.48 -3.91 -1.57
C MET A 32 6.21 -5.12 -0.97
N LEU A 33 6.41 -6.19 -1.74
CA LEU A 33 7.19 -7.34 -1.28
C LEU A 33 8.64 -6.93 -0.95
N VAL A 34 9.26 -6.10 -1.80
CA VAL A 34 10.59 -5.53 -1.55
C VAL A 34 10.61 -4.71 -0.26
N VAL A 35 9.62 -3.85 -0.03
CA VAL A 35 9.51 -3.07 1.21
C VAL A 35 9.41 -3.98 2.43
N MET A 36 8.51 -4.96 2.40
CA MET A 36 8.24 -5.85 3.54
C MET A 36 9.42 -6.77 3.88
N LEU A 37 10.18 -7.21 2.87
CA LEU A 37 11.38 -8.03 3.07
C LEU A 37 12.59 -7.19 3.46
N GLY A 38 12.73 -6.00 2.89
CA GLY A 38 13.90 -5.15 3.08
C GLY A 38 13.88 -4.37 4.39
N ALA A 39 12.72 -3.85 4.82
CA ALA A 39 12.61 -3.02 6.02
C ALA A 39 13.23 -3.69 7.26
N PRO A 40 12.95 -4.98 7.56
CA PRO A 40 13.52 -5.63 8.73
C PRO A 40 15.04 -5.87 8.66
N LEU A 41 15.63 -5.86 7.47
CA LEU A 41 17.08 -6.01 7.25
C LEU A 41 17.85 -4.72 7.53
N ILE A 42 17.17 -3.57 7.53
CA ILE A 42 17.78 -2.27 7.88
C ILE A 42 18.20 -2.27 9.36
N VAL A 43 17.43 -2.94 10.21
CA VAL A 43 17.61 -2.92 11.67
C VAL A 43 18.48 -4.08 12.16
N VAL A 44 18.22 -5.29 11.66
CA VAL A 44 18.97 -6.50 12.06
C VAL A 44 19.51 -7.16 10.79
N PRO A 45 20.79 -6.93 10.43
CA PRO A 45 21.38 -7.45 9.19
C PRO A 45 21.44 -8.98 9.16
N THR A 46 21.60 -9.61 10.33
CA THR A 46 21.72 -11.07 10.50
C THR A 46 20.70 -11.57 11.51
N PRO A 47 19.40 -11.62 11.16
CA PRO A 47 18.39 -12.17 12.04
C PRO A 47 18.58 -13.68 12.18
N GLY A 48 18.10 -14.26 13.28
CA GLY A 48 18.03 -15.70 13.43
C GLY A 48 17.14 -16.35 12.34
N PRO A 49 17.26 -17.67 12.12
CA PRO A 49 16.53 -18.36 11.05
C PRO A 49 15.01 -18.34 11.26
N LEU A 50 14.56 -18.43 12.51
CA LEU A 50 13.12 -18.46 12.84
C LEU A 50 12.43 -17.11 12.50
N PRO A 51 12.94 -15.94 12.92
CA PRO A 51 12.34 -14.68 12.50
C PRO A 51 12.40 -14.41 10.99
N ILE A 52 13.45 -14.88 10.30
CA ILE A 52 13.50 -14.79 8.83
C ILE A 52 12.34 -15.56 8.21
N LEU A 53 12.13 -16.81 8.62
CA LEU A 53 11.03 -17.63 8.11
C LEU A 53 9.67 -17.00 8.38
N ALA A 54 9.45 -16.49 9.60
CA ALA A 54 8.21 -15.80 9.95
C ALA A 54 7.97 -14.54 9.10
N ARG A 55 9.01 -13.74 8.85
CA ARG A 55 8.95 -12.53 8.01
C ARG A 55 8.70 -12.86 6.56
N VAL A 56 9.39 -13.85 6.02
CA VAL A 56 9.18 -14.31 4.63
C VAL A 56 7.76 -14.83 4.47
N ALA A 57 7.27 -15.67 5.40
CA ALA A 57 5.90 -16.15 5.38
C ALA A 57 4.89 -14.99 5.47
N ALA A 58 5.10 -14.02 6.36
CA ALA A 58 4.24 -12.86 6.51
C ALA A 58 4.23 -11.96 5.26
N ALA A 59 5.39 -11.70 4.67
CA ALA A 59 5.53 -10.90 3.46
C ALA A 59 4.88 -11.59 2.25
N LEU A 60 5.12 -12.89 2.07
CA LEU A 60 4.51 -13.68 0.99
C LEU A 60 2.99 -13.77 1.17
N LEU A 61 2.51 -13.99 2.39
CA LEU A 61 1.08 -14.07 2.68
C LEU A 61 0.40 -12.70 2.50
N GLY A 62 1.02 -11.62 3.00
CA GLY A 62 0.56 -10.25 2.79
C GLY A 62 0.49 -9.89 1.30
N ALA A 63 1.55 -10.18 0.54
CA ALA A 63 1.57 -10.00 -0.91
C ALA A 63 0.48 -10.83 -1.61
N ARG A 64 0.28 -12.08 -1.18
CA ARG A 64 -0.75 -12.96 -1.76
C ARG A 64 -2.16 -12.43 -1.49
N LEU A 65 -2.42 -11.94 -0.29
CA LEU A 65 -3.69 -11.33 0.10
C LEU A 65 -3.94 -10.05 -0.70
N LEU A 66 -2.91 -9.23 -0.90
CA LEU A 66 -2.96 -8.05 -1.74
C LEU A 66 -3.29 -8.42 -3.20
N VAL A 67 -2.66 -9.46 -3.75
CA VAL A 67 -3.02 -10.01 -5.08
C VAL A 67 -4.48 -10.47 -5.15
N ILE A 68 -5.01 -11.10 -4.10
CA ILE A 68 -6.43 -11.50 -4.06
C ILE A 68 -7.34 -10.27 -4.03
N GLY A 69 -6.94 -9.23 -3.30
CA GLY A 69 -7.55 -7.90 -3.28
C GLY A 69 -7.58 -7.24 -4.66
N LEU A 70 -6.54 -7.46 -5.47
CA LEU A 70 -6.34 -6.87 -6.79
C LEU A 70 -7.00 -7.63 -7.95
N ARG A 71 -7.54 -8.84 -7.74
CA ARG A 71 -8.14 -9.63 -8.83
C ARG A 71 -9.38 -8.93 -9.42
N GLY A 72 -9.22 -8.28 -10.56
CA GLY A 72 -10.27 -7.59 -11.33
C GLY A 72 -9.66 -6.52 -12.24
N ASP A 73 -10.42 -5.98 -13.21
CA ASP A 73 -9.99 -4.87 -14.10
C ASP A 73 -9.92 -3.52 -13.35
N LEU A 74 -9.25 -3.50 -12.21
CA LEU A 74 -8.93 -2.28 -11.49
C LEU A 74 -7.68 -1.67 -12.14
N LEU A 75 -7.88 -0.73 -13.04
CA LEU A 75 -6.83 0.22 -13.39
C LEU A 75 -6.54 1.04 -12.12
N ALA A 76 -5.50 0.66 -11.38
CA ALA A 76 -5.03 1.45 -10.26
C ALA A 76 -4.61 2.82 -10.81
N GLY A 77 -5.34 3.86 -10.44
CA GLY A 77 -4.95 5.23 -10.74
C GLY A 77 -3.62 5.51 -10.05
N GLY A 78 -2.56 5.73 -10.83
CA GLY A 78 -1.28 6.24 -10.31
C GLY A 78 -1.49 7.58 -9.61
N THR A 79 -0.55 8.01 -8.76
CA THR A 79 -0.71 9.28 -8.04
C THR A 79 -0.78 10.46 -9.00
N ALA A 80 -1.60 11.46 -8.63
CA ALA A 80 -1.71 12.71 -9.39
C ALA A 80 -0.41 13.55 -9.33
N ILE A 81 0.40 13.33 -8.30
CA ILE A 81 1.63 14.10 -8.02
C ILE A 81 2.80 13.63 -8.91
N GLY A 82 2.83 12.34 -9.27
CA GLY A 82 3.88 11.75 -10.10
C GLY A 82 5.13 11.33 -9.31
N TRP A 83 5.81 10.30 -9.83
CA TRP A 83 6.94 9.65 -9.16
C TRP A 83 8.12 10.58 -8.79
N PRO A 84 8.49 11.63 -9.56
CA PRO A 84 9.65 12.45 -9.20
C PRO A 84 9.38 13.25 -7.92
N ALA A 85 8.19 13.83 -7.79
CA ALA A 85 7.82 14.59 -6.60
C ALA A 85 7.76 13.69 -5.36
N GLU A 86 7.25 12.46 -5.48
CA GLU A 86 7.31 11.47 -4.40
C GLU A 86 8.74 11.13 -3.98
N THR A 87 9.65 10.96 -4.95
CA THR A 87 11.07 10.71 -4.62
C THR A 87 11.71 11.89 -3.88
N PHE A 88 11.41 13.13 -4.27
CA PHE A 88 11.93 14.31 -3.57
C PHE A 88 11.39 14.43 -2.15
N VAL A 89 10.09 14.20 -1.97
CA VAL A 89 9.46 14.19 -0.63
C VAL A 89 10.06 13.08 0.24
N ALA A 90 10.22 11.88 -0.31
CA ALA A 90 10.84 10.75 0.38
C ALA A 90 12.30 11.05 0.76
N ALA A 91 13.08 11.63 -0.15
CA ALA A 91 14.47 12.01 0.09
C ALA A 91 14.59 13.09 1.17
N ALA A 92 13.77 14.14 1.11
CA ALA A 92 13.74 15.19 2.12
C ALA A 92 13.39 14.64 3.51
N ALA A 93 12.38 13.77 3.57
CA ALA A 93 11.99 13.09 4.81
C ALA A 93 13.09 12.14 5.32
N ALA A 94 13.79 11.43 4.43
CA ALA A 94 14.94 10.61 4.80
C ALA A 94 16.06 11.43 5.42
N VAL A 95 16.40 12.59 4.82
CA VAL A 95 17.40 13.51 5.36
C VAL A 95 16.98 14.03 6.73
N ALA A 96 15.71 14.42 6.91
CA ALA A 96 15.18 14.87 8.19
C ALA A 96 15.21 13.76 9.26
N GLY A 97 14.83 12.53 8.89
CA GLY A 97 14.89 11.36 9.77
C GLY A 97 16.32 11.01 10.18
N PHE A 98 17.27 11.06 9.25
CA PHE A 98 18.68 10.83 9.53
C PHE A 98 19.27 11.92 10.44
N ALA A 99 18.99 13.19 10.14
CA ALA A 99 19.51 14.32 10.91
C ALA A 99 18.91 14.41 12.32
N SER A 100 17.70 13.89 12.53
CA SER A 100 17.04 13.84 13.84
C SER A 100 17.44 12.65 14.69
N HIS A 101 18.30 11.77 14.19
CA HIS A 101 18.69 10.57 14.90
C HIS A 101 19.51 10.89 16.16
N GLY A 102 19.07 10.39 17.32
CA GLY A 102 19.70 10.66 18.61
C GLY A 102 19.37 12.04 19.21
N LEU A 103 18.48 12.81 18.60
CA LEU A 103 17.99 14.05 19.21
C LEU A 103 16.94 13.72 20.30
N GLY A 104 17.25 14.05 21.55
CA GLY A 104 16.33 13.95 22.68
C GLY A 104 16.33 12.60 23.43
N ALA A 105 16.98 11.56 22.90
CA ALA A 105 17.21 10.29 23.57
C ALA A 105 18.41 9.54 22.99
N ALA A 106 18.93 8.54 23.72
CA ALA A 106 19.99 7.68 23.21
C ALA A 106 19.47 6.87 22.00
N ALA A 107 20.08 7.06 20.84
CA ALA A 107 19.82 6.24 19.67
C ALA A 107 20.38 4.82 19.89
N LEU A 108 19.48 3.86 20.06
CA LEU A 108 19.84 2.45 20.26
C LEU A 108 19.88 1.65 18.95
N GLY A 109 19.21 2.13 17.90
CA GLY A 109 19.20 1.52 16.58
C GLY A 109 20.00 2.29 15.53
N PRO A 110 20.03 1.80 14.27
CA PRO A 110 20.77 2.44 13.19
C PRO A 110 20.05 3.70 12.66
N ALA A 111 20.82 4.74 12.35
CA ALA A 111 20.31 5.98 11.76
C ALA A 111 19.58 5.76 10.42
N GLU A 112 20.02 4.76 9.66
CA GLU A 112 19.44 4.34 8.40
C GLU A 112 17.97 3.86 8.57
N ALA A 113 17.64 3.26 9.71
CA ALA A 113 16.25 2.85 10.02
C ALA A 113 15.35 4.06 10.28
N GLN A 114 15.83 5.07 11.01
CA GLN A 114 15.06 6.30 11.23
C GLN A 114 14.85 7.06 9.91
N ALA A 115 15.88 7.18 9.09
CA ALA A 115 15.79 7.79 7.77
C ALA A 115 14.75 7.08 6.88
N ALA A 116 14.83 5.76 6.76
CA ALA A 116 13.86 4.97 6.00
C ALA A 116 12.45 5.09 6.59
N GLY A 117 12.30 5.05 7.92
CA GLY A 117 11.01 5.21 8.59
C GLY A 117 10.33 6.54 8.24
N PHE A 118 11.04 7.66 8.33
CA PHE A 118 10.50 8.97 7.95
C PHE A 118 10.16 9.06 6.46
N ALA A 119 11.00 8.50 5.60
CA ALA A 119 10.73 8.45 4.16
C ALA A 119 9.45 7.65 3.85
N LEU A 120 9.28 6.47 4.46
CA LEU A 120 8.08 5.65 4.31
C LEU A 120 6.84 6.36 4.84
N ALA A 121 6.93 7.07 5.97
CA ALA A 121 5.82 7.85 6.52
C ALA A 121 5.38 8.96 5.56
N ALA A 122 6.35 9.68 4.97
CA ALA A 122 6.06 10.74 4.00
C ALA A 122 5.44 10.19 2.70
N VAL A 123 5.94 9.05 2.19
CA VAL A 123 5.38 8.37 1.02
C VAL A 123 3.97 7.83 1.30
N ALA A 124 3.73 7.33 2.52
CA ALA A 124 2.41 6.84 2.95
C ALA A 124 1.34 7.94 3.01
N ALA A 125 1.73 9.20 3.23
CA ALA A 125 0.79 10.31 3.35
C ALA A 125 -0.05 10.51 2.08
N ALA A 126 0.56 10.40 0.89
CA ALA A 126 -0.14 10.60 -0.37
C ALA A 126 -1.35 9.65 -0.56
N PRO A 127 -1.21 8.32 -0.50
CA PRO A 127 -2.34 7.41 -0.63
C PRO A 127 -3.32 7.45 0.57
N LEU A 128 -2.90 7.91 1.74
CA LEU A 128 -3.80 8.08 2.90
C LEU A 128 -4.69 9.32 2.78
N ILE A 129 -4.15 10.43 2.28
CA ILE A 129 -4.86 11.71 2.16
C ILE A 129 -5.66 11.78 0.86
N THR A 130 -5.10 11.28 -0.24
CA THR A 130 -5.69 11.38 -1.59
C THR A 130 -6.33 10.08 -2.07
N GLY A 131 -6.23 9.00 -1.29
CA GLY A 131 -6.77 7.70 -1.66
C GLY A 131 -8.29 7.71 -1.70
N ARG A 132 -8.85 7.62 -2.91
CA ARG A 132 -10.29 7.44 -3.14
C ARG A 132 -10.71 5.97 -3.19
N ASP A 133 -9.75 5.05 -3.25
CA ASP A 133 -9.98 3.61 -3.30
C ASP A 133 -9.33 2.89 -2.10
N VAL A 134 -9.97 1.78 -1.70
CA VAL A 134 -9.56 0.95 -0.56
C VAL A 134 -8.14 0.41 -0.72
N LEU A 135 -7.71 0.13 -1.95
CA LEU A 135 -6.38 -0.42 -2.20
C LEU A 135 -5.30 0.62 -1.86
N ARG A 136 -5.45 1.88 -2.29
CA ARG A 136 -4.55 2.97 -1.92
C ARG A 136 -4.48 3.15 -0.40
N LEU A 137 -5.63 3.17 0.27
CA LEU A 137 -5.66 3.23 1.73
C LEU A 137 -4.94 2.03 2.38
N GLY A 138 -5.08 0.85 1.78
CA GLY A 138 -4.37 -0.37 2.20
C GLY A 138 -2.84 -0.25 2.04
N ILE A 139 -2.36 0.22 0.89
CA ILE A 139 -0.93 0.44 0.64
C ILE A 139 -0.39 1.50 1.60
N GLY A 140 -1.08 2.64 1.73
CA GLY A 140 -0.70 3.72 2.64
C GLY A 140 -0.63 3.26 4.10
N SER A 141 -1.61 2.50 4.57
CA SER A 141 -1.62 1.97 5.94
C SER A 141 -0.51 0.93 6.17
N MET A 142 -0.22 0.04 5.22
CA MET A 142 0.92 -0.88 5.31
C MET A 142 2.25 -0.12 5.38
N LEU A 143 2.46 0.88 4.52
CA LEU A 143 3.67 1.70 4.53
C LEU A 143 3.81 2.47 5.85
N LEU A 144 2.72 3.01 6.38
CA LEU A 144 2.73 3.73 7.66
C LEU A 144 3.08 2.81 8.84
N VAL A 145 2.60 1.56 8.84
CA VAL A 145 2.98 0.57 9.84
C VAL A 145 4.46 0.22 9.75
N GLN A 146 4.99 0.00 8.54
CA GLN A 146 6.43 -0.23 8.36
C GLN A 146 7.27 0.97 8.80
N ALA A 147 6.81 2.20 8.50
CA ALA A 147 7.43 3.43 8.95
C ALA A 147 7.52 3.50 10.48
N ALA A 148 6.40 3.27 11.16
CA ALA A 148 6.33 3.30 12.62
C ALA A 148 7.25 2.24 13.27
N LEU A 149 7.30 1.04 12.69
CA LEU A 149 8.18 -0.03 13.16
C LEU A 149 9.67 0.34 13.01
N LEU A 150 10.07 0.91 11.87
CA LEU A 150 11.44 1.34 11.65
C LEU A 150 11.86 2.48 12.58
N VAL A 151 10.98 3.48 12.77
CA VAL A 151 11.25 4.57 13.71
C VAL A 151 11.37 4.04 15.14
N ARG A 152 10.47 3.16 15.57
CA ARG A 152 10.54 2.53 16.89
C ARG A 152 11.86 1.78 17.06
N GLN A 153 12.25 0.98 16.08
CA GLN A 153 13.48 0.19 16.11
C GLN A 153 14.76 1.03 16.02
N ALA A 154 14.68 2.28 15.54
CA ALA A 154 15.79 3.21 15.58
C ALA A 154 15.98 3.85 16.96
N LEU A 155 14.88 3.98 17.73
CA LEU A 155 14.86 4.63 19.04
C LEU A 155 15.03 3.65 20.21
N ASP A 156 14.63 2.38 20.02
CA ASP A 156 14.59 1.36 21.06
C ASP A 156 15.53 0.18 20.75
N ALA A 157 15.70 -0.71 21.73
CA ALA A 157 16.47 -1.93 21.53
C ALA A 157 15.86 -2.82 20.42
N PRO A 158 16.70 -3.64 19.72
CA PRO A 158 16.21 -4.57 18.71
C PRO A 158 15.13 -5.50 19.25
N PRO A 159 14.07 -5.77 18.47
CA PRO A 159 12.95 -6.59 18.94
C PRO A 159 13.40 -8.03 19.24
N GLY A 160 12.98 -8.56 20.38
CA GLY A 160 13.17 -9.98 20.71
C GLY A 160 12.33 -10.89 19.83
N ASP A 161 12.63 -12.20 19.81
CA ASP A 161 11.98 -13.16 18.91
C ASP A 161 10.45 -13.18 19.02
N GLY A 162 9.93 -13.14 20.25
CA GLY A 162 8.48 -13.10 20.49
C GLY A 162 7.82 -11.83 19.93
N GLU A 163 8.49 -10.68 20.04
CA GLU A 163 8.00 -9.42 19.48
C GLU A 163 8.00 -9.47 17.95
N GLN A 164 9.01 -10.09 17.34
CA GLN A 164 9.07 -10.27 15.90
C GLN A 164 7.93 -11.14 15.38
N LEU A 165 7.50 -12.16 16.14
CA LEU A 165 6.30 -12.94 15.82
C LEU A 165 5.02 -12.11 15.90
N VAL A 166 4.88 -11.25 16.92
CA VAL A 166 3.73 -10.35 17.04
C VAL A 166 3.69 -9.36 15.87
N ILE A 167 4.82 -8.77 15.50
CA ILE A 167 4.93 -7.87 14.34
C ILE A 167 4.56 -8.61 13.05
N ALA A 168 5.02 -9.85 12.87
CA ALA A 168 4.68 -10.68 11.72
C ALA A 168 3.16 -10.96 11.65
N LEU A 169 2.56 -11.36 12.78
CA LEU A 169 1.11 -11.59 12.88
C LEU A 169 0.30 -10.32 12.60
N LEU A 170 0.73 -9.17 13.14
CA LEU A 170 0.08 -7.88 12.90
C LEU A 170 0.14 -7.49 11.42
N THR A 171 1.28 -7.73 10.79
CA THR A 171 1.47 -7.48 9.36
C THR A 171 0.56 -8.37 8.51
N ILE A 172 0.45 -9.65 8.85
CA ILE A 172 -0.49 -10.60 8.20
C ILE A 172 -1.93 -10.14 8.41
N GLY A 173 -2.30 -9.80 9.64
CA GLY A 173 -3.63 -9.37 10.02
C GLY A 173 -4.05 -8.11 9.27
N LEU A 174 -3.15 -7.13 9.15
CA LEU A 174 -3.39 -5.92 8.36
C LEU A 174 -3.60 -6.24 6.88
N GLY A 175 -2.76 -7.09 6.29
CA GLY A 175 -2.94 -7.54 4.91
C GLY A 175 -4.25 -8.30 4.68
N GLY A 176 -4.66 -9.12 5.65
CA GLY A 176 -5.96 -9.79 5.65
C GLY A 176 -7.12 -8.81 5.72
N ALA A 177 -7.07 -7.85 6.63
CA ALA A 177 -8.09 -6.82 6.78
C ALA A 177 -8.26 -6.00 5.48
N VAL A 178 -7.15 -5.54 4.90
CA VAL A 178 -7.17 -4.81 3.62
C VAL A 178 -7.79 -5.67 2.51
N ALA A 179 -7.42 -6.95 2.41
CA ALA A 179 -7.96 -7.84 1.40
C ALA A 179 -9.46 -8.11 1.57
N VAL A 180 -9.93 -8.26 2.81
CA VAL A 180 -11.36 -8.43 3.14
C VAL A 180 -12.15 -7.18 2.78
N ILE A 181 -11.69 -6.00 3.19
CA ILE A 181 -12.36 -4.72 2.90
C ILE A 181 -12.39 -4.47 1.38
N ALA A 182 -11.28 -4.70 0.68
CA ALA A 182 -11.22 -4.57 -0.78
C ALA A 182 -12.11 -5.59 -1.49
N GLY A 183 -12.24 -6.81 -0.95
CA GLY A 183 -13.20 -7.82 -1.42
C GLY A 183 -14.65 -7.37 -1.26
N ALA A 184 -15.00 -6.88 -0.07
CA ALA A 184 -16.34 -6.41 0.25
C ALA A 184 -16.74 -5.18 -0.58
N ALA A 185 -15.86 -4.18 -0.70
CA ALA A 185 -16.08 -2.98 -1.51
C ALA A 185 -16.29 -3.30 -2.99
N ARG A 186 -15.60 -4.32 -3.52
CA ARG A 186 -15.83 -4.82 -4.88
C ARG A 186 -17.19 -5.48 -5.02
N ALA A 187 -17.56 -6.34 -4.08
CA ALA A 187 -18.83 -7.07 -4.13
C ALA A 187 -20.04 -6.13 -4.12
N THR A 188 -19.92 -4.95 -3.51
CA THR A 188 -20.97 -3.93 -3.47
C THR A 188 -20.89 -2.90 -4.60
N GLY A 189 -19.86 -2.97 -5.47
CA GLY A 189 -19.60 -1.94 -6.48
C GLY A 189 -19.17 -0.59 -5.91
N ALA A 190 -18.93 -0.50 -4.59
CA ALA A 190 -18.58 0.72 -3.86
C ALA A 190 -17.05 0.85 -3.66
N LEU A 191 -16.30 0.77 -4.76
CA LEU A 191 -14.85 0.97 -4.73
C LEU A 191 -14.46 2.44 -4.52
N ALA A 192 -15.32 3.37 -4.93
CA ALA A 192 -15.16 4.79 -4.71
C ALA A 192 -15.88 5.20 -3.43
N ILE A 193 -15.17 5.86 -2.52
CA ILE A 193 -15.80 6.56 -1.39
C ILE A 193 -16.62 7.72 -1.98
N PRO A 194 -17.93 7.82 -1.72
CA PRO A 194 -18.75 8.93 -2.18
C PRO A 194 -18.15 10.26 -1.72
N ASP A 195 -17.92 11.19 -2.64
CA ASP A 195 -17.49 12.54 -2.30
C ASP A 195 -18.74 13.29 -1.81
N ASP A 196 -18.89 13.44 -0.49
CA ASP A 196 -20.05 14.11 0.14
C ASP A 196 -20.13 15.62 -0.21
N GLY A 197 -19.21 16.13 -1.04
CA GLY A 197 -19.08 17.55 -1.41
C GLY A 197 -19.91 18.02 -2.61
N ASP A 198 -20.45 17.12 -3.44
CA ASP A 198 -21.31 17.52 -4.57
C ASP A 198 -22.78 17.64 -4.13
N GLY A 199 -23.02 18.57 -3.21
CA GLY A 199 -24.36 19.07 -2.84
C GLY A 199 -25.03 19.91 -3.92
N GLY A 200 -24.74 19.65 -5.19
CA GLY A 200 -25.45 20.26 -6.30
C GLY A 200 -26.83 19.60 -6.45
N PRO A 201 -27.94 20.36 -6.54
CA PRO A 201 -29.28 19.82 -6.84
C PRO A 201 -29.41 19.25 -8.28
N ALA A 202 -28.29 18.87 -8.88
CA ALA A 202 -28.13 18.37 -10.24
C ALA A 202 -27.41 17.01 -10.28
N ALA A 203 -27.58 16.16 -9.25
CA ALA A 203 -27.44 14.71 -9.37
C ALA A 203 -28.58 14.18 -10.27
N GLY A 204 -28.54 14.64 -11.52
CA GLY A 204 -29.45 14.29 -12.56
C GLY A 204 -29.24 12.83 -12.89
N ARG A 205 -30.34 12.09 -12.81
CA ARG A 205 -30.52 10.80 -13.46
C ARG A 205 -29.39 9.83 -13.12
N LEU A 206 -29.63 9.08 -12.04
CA LEU A 206 -29.60 7.62 -12.17
C LEU A 206 -30.20 7.28 -13.55
N ARG A 207 -29.33 7.16 -14.55
CA ARG A 207 -29.58 6.30 -15.70
C ARG A 207 -29.80 4.96 -15.04
N HIS A 208 -31.07 4.71 -14.74
CA HIS A 208 -31.64 3.39 -14.81
C HIS A 208 -30.98 2.77 -16.03
N ALA A 209 -30.03 1.85 -15.77
CA ALA A 209 -29.52 1.02 -16.83
C ALA A 209 -30.79 0.47 -17.48
N ASP A 210 -31.01 0.80 -18.74
CA ASP A 210 -32.00 0.14 -19.56
C ASP A 210 -31.68 -1.35 -19.51
N ALA A 211 -32.25 -2.03 -18.51
CA ALA A 211 -32.27 -3.46 -18.38
C ALA A 211 -33.12 -4.08 -19.50
N HIS A 212 -33.83 -3.24 -20.26
CA HIS A 212 -34.33 -3.56 -21.59
C HIS A 212 -33.29 -3.25 -22.67
N ARG A 213 -32.19 -4.00 -22.67
CA ARG A 213 -31.56 -4.31 -23.95
C ARG A 213 -32.43 -5.40 -24.58
N PRO A 214 -33.20 -5.11 -25.65
CA PRO A 214 -34.09 -6.10 -26.24
C PRO A 214 -33.26 -7.32 -26.63
N THR A 215 -33.73 -8.50 -26.20
CA THR A 215 -33.07 -9.75 -26.54
C THR A 215 -33.12 -9.95 -28.06
N GLN A 216 -32.16 -10.66 -28.65
CA GLN A 216 -32.19 -10.92 -30.11
C GLN A 216 -33.52 -11.56 -30.58
N ARG A 217 -34.25 -12.23 -29.67
CA ARG A 217 -35.58 -12.78 -29.94
C ARG A 217 -36.66 -11.72 -30.11
N GLU A 218 -36.58 -10.61 -29.38
CA GLU A 218 -37.54 -9.50 -29.49
C GLU A 218 -37.29 -8.73 -30.79
N LEU A 219 -36.02 -8.48 -31.13
CA LEU A 219 -35.65 -7.86 -32.41
C LEU A 219 -36.07 -8.72 -33.62
N ALA A 220 -35.95 -10.04 -33.51
CA ALA A 220 -36.41 -10.96 -34.54
C ALA A 220 -37.94 -11.00 -34.69
N ARG A 221 -38.69 -10.82 -33.59
CA ARG A 221 -40.16 -10.72 -33.64
C ARG A 221 -40.61 -9.41 -34.27
N GLU A 222 -39.99 -8.28 -33.91
CA GLU A 222 -40.30 -6.98 -34.52
C GLU A 222 -40.08 -6.98 -36.04
N ALA A 223 -38.96 -7.56 -36.50
CA ALA A 223 -38.66 -7.69 -37.92
C ALA A 223 -39.68 -8.56 -38.68
N ALA A 224 -40.28 -9.56 -38.02
CA ALA A 224 -41.30 -10.42 -38.61
C ALA A 224 -42.70 -9.78 -38.64
N SER A 225 -42.97 -8.78 -37.80
CA SER A 225 -44.26 -8.10 -37.70
C SER A 225 -44.39 -6.84 -38.56
N ALA A 226 -43.34 -6.41 -39.26
CA ALA A 226 -43.39 -5.23 -40.12
C ALA A 226 -44.20 -5.53 -41.41
N PRO A 227 -45.33 -4.83 -41.67
CA PRO A 227 -46.10 -5.01 -42.90
C PRO A 227 -45.29 -4.54 -44.12
N ARG A 228 -45.36 -5.32 -45.19
CA ARG A 228 -44.72 -5.03 -46.47
C ARG A 228 -45.45 -3.95 -47.26
#